data_AF-A0A9P0BNM3-F1
#
_entry.id   AF-A0A9P0BNM3-F1
#
_cell.length_a   1.000
_cell.length_b   1.000
_cell.length_c   1.000
_cell.angle_alpha   90.00
_cell.angle_beta   90.00
_cell.angle_gamma   90.00
#
_symmetry.space_group_name_H-M   'P 1'
#
loop_
_entity.id
_entity.type
_entity.pdbx_description
1 polymer ?
#
loop_
_entity_poly.entity_id
_entity_poly.type
_entity_poly.pdbx_seq_one_letter_code
_entity_poly.pdbx_strand_id
1 'polypeptide(L)'
;MTHKMLNHNSVQRMEGIDIESEEAPEVLSQVLEVLRQYLSSGEPGIDSLTGSDAPLAKAVCSEILVRVSTAPKAFAALKDASGVMVIAGAEDRALQAITLLMALHVPQIAGKAARALPRYTDIIVADVAYYACGMAVRAEGASGAREAFVLLNRCLDLAEAADDDSAHLLDYTDFECTDWSRTPLLLESGCVRGGALEDAREWVLAVSMDQAVEQTLPVDGRGMYASSVGDSEACCVITGYPLGSRLVTFTNGRCANREWWSRCAGAARAGGAAAALLRVLDAWCGPADVHHG
;
A
#
# COMPACT_ATOMS: atom_id res chain seq x y z
N MET A 1 -35.59 -0.17 -25.64
CA MET A 1 -34.34 0.27 -26.32
C MET A 1 -33.57 1.27 -25.45
N THR A 2 -33.31 0.93 -24.19
CA THR A 2 -32.73 1.88 -23.20
C THR A 2 -31.79 1.20 -22.22
N HIS A 3 -31.17 0.08 -22.63
CA HIS A 3 -30.23 -0.68 -21.80
C HIS A 3 -28.79 -0.70 -22.33
N LYS A 4 -28.46 0.17 -23.29
CA LYS A 4 -27.13 0.19 -23.96
C LYS A 4 -26.29 1.45 -23.75
N MET A 5 -26.75 2.41 -22.93
CA MET A 5 -26.04 3.68 -22.72
C MET A 5 -25.32 3.83 -21.37
N LEU A 6 -25.34 2.83 -20.50
CA LEU A 6 -24.60 2.86 -19.22
C LEU A 6 -23.30 2.03 -19.22
N ASN A 7 -23.07 1.17 -20.22
CA ASN A 7 -21.87 0.31 -20.29
C ASN A 7 -20.67 0.93 -21.02
N HIS A 8 -20.75 2.18 -21.47
CA HIS A 8 -19.62 2.83 -22.17
C HIS A 8 -18.80 3.74 -21.24
N ASN A 9 -19.35 4.15 -20.09
CA ASN A 9 -18.66 5.01 -19.12
C ASN A 9 -17.86 4.23 -18.06
N SER A 10 -18.05 2.91 -17.92
CA SER A 10 -17.24 2.06 -17.04
C SER A 10 -15.96 1.58 -17.74
N VAL A 11 -16.07 1.17 -19.00
CA VAL A 11 -14.93 0.73 -19.83
C VAL A 11 -13.89 1.84 -20.05
N GLN A 12 -14.31 3.11 -20.10
CA GLN A 12 -13.40 4.27 -20.20
C GLN A 12 -12.61 4.59 -18.91
N ARG A 13 -12.94 4.02 -17.75
CA ARG A 13 -12.25 4.36 -16.49
C ARG A 13 -10.93 3.61 -16.28
N MET A 14 -10.64 2.58 -17.07
CA MET A 14 -9.50 1.68 -16.86
C MET A 14 -8.60 1.45 -18.08
N GLU A 15 -8.91 2.03 -19.26
CA GLU A 15 -7.94 2.12 -20.35
C GLU A 15 -6.75 2.98 -19.90
N GLY A 16 -5.58 2.36 -19.67
CA GLY A 16 -4.34 3.08 -19.34
C GLY A 16 -3.80 2.93 -17.92
N ILE A 17 -4.23 1.91 -17.15
CA ILE A 17 -3.48 1.52 -15.94
C ILE A 17 -2.18 0.84 -16.38
N ASP A 18 -1.07 1.53 -16.17
CA ASP A 18 0.29 0.98 -16.26
C ASP A 18 0.90 0.98 -14.87
N ILE A 19 0.93 -0.18 -14.24
CA ILE A 19 1.44 -0.34 -12.88
C ILE A 19 2.96 -0.16 -12.79
N GLU A 20 3.67 -0.23 -13.92
CA GLU A 20 5.12 -0.11 -14.01
C GLU A 20 5.57 1.32 -14.31
N SER A 21 4.64 2.18 -14.76
CA SER A 21 4.89 3.61 -15.00
C SER A 21 5.27 4.36 -13.72
N GLU A 22 6.38 5.11 -13.80
CA GLU A 22 6.77 6.08 -12.76
C GLU A 22 5.95 7.38 -12.81
N GLU A 23 5.17 7.57 -13.88
CA GLU A 23 4.24 8.68 -14.04
C GLU A 23 2.82 8.23 -13.68
N ALA A 24 2.12 9.05 -12.90
CA ALA A 24 0.73 8.80 -12.59
C ALA A 24 -0.18 9.18 -13.77
N PRO A 25 -1.35 8.53 -13.91
CA PRO A 25 -2.35 8.94 -14.88
C PRO A 25 -2.64 10.45 -14.79
N GLU A 26 -2.73 11.14 -15.93
CA GLU A 26 -2.86 12.60 -15.99
C GLU A 26 -4.04 13.11 -15.13
N VAL A 27 -5.18 12.42 -15.20
CA VAL A 27 -6.39 12.74 -14.42
C VAL A 27 -6.12 12.69 -12.92
N LEU A 28 -5.37 11.71 -12.43
CA LEU A 28 -5.01 11.61 -11.01
C LEU A 28 -4.13 12.79 -10.59
N SER A 29 -3.12 13.11 -11.41
CA SER A 29 -2.22 14.25 -11.16
C SER A 29 -2.98 15.58 -11.12
N GLN A 30 -3.91 15.81 -12.06
CA GLN A 30 -4.76 17.01 -12.09
C GLN A 30 -5.66 17.10 -10.85
N VAL A 31 -6.31 15.99 -10.46
CA VAL A 31 -7.18 15.95 -9.27
C VAL A 31 -6.39 16.26 -8.00
N LEU A 32 -5.21 15.66 -7.82
CA LEU A 32 -4.37 15.90 -6.66
C LEU A 32 -3.91 17.36 -6.56
N GLU A 33 -3.58 17.99 -7.69
CA GLU A 33 -3.20 19.39 -7.73
C GLU A 33 -4.38 20.31 -7.37
N VAL A 34 -5.56 20.07 -7.93
CA VAL A 34 -6.78 20.83 -7.61
C VAL A 34 -7.12 20.71 -6.11
N LEU A 35 -7.09 19.50 -5.57
CA LEU A 35 -7.37 19.27 -4.15
C LEU A 35 -6.32 19.94 -3.25
N ARG A 36 -5.04 19.89 -3.62
CA ARG A 36 -3.99 20.60 -2.88
C ARG A 36 -4.23 22.10 -2.88
N GLN A 37 -4.52 22.70 -4.04
CA GLN A 37 -4.78 24.13 -4.15
C GLN A 37 -6.00 24.52 -3.31
N TYR A 38 -7.07 23.72 -3.37
CA TYR A 38 -8.29 23.93 -2.59
C TYR A 38 -8.03 23.84 -1.07
N LEU A 39 -7.23 22.87 -0.63
CA LEU A 39 -6.91 22.68 0.79
C LEU A 39 -5.86 23.69 1.30
N SER A 40 -5.08 24.31 0.41
CA SER A 40 -4.04 25.28 0.77
C SER A 40 -4.49 26.74 0.68
N SER A 41 -5.59 27.03 -0.04
CA SER A 41 -6.03 28.40 -0.33
C SER A 41 -6.64 29.15 0.86
N GLY A 42 -6.94 28.49 1.97
CA GLY A 42 -7.28 29.13 3.24
C GLY A 42 -8.40 30.18 3.13
N GLU A 43 -9.41 29.96 2.29
CA GLU A 43 -10.53 30.90 2.20
C GLU A 43 -11.23 31.03 3.57
N PRO A 44 -11.59 32.25 4.00
CA PRO A 44 -12.14 32.50 5.33
C PRO A 44 -13.47 31.76 5.48
N GLY A 45 -13.44 30.67 6.25
CA GLY A 45 -14.52 29.69 6.40
C GLY A 45 -14.04 28.23 6.47
N ILE A 46 -12.77 27.98 6.07
CA ILE A 46 -12.15 26.65 5.93
C ILE A 46 -11.02 26.42 6.96
N ASP A 47 -11.08 27.04 8.15
CA ASP A 47 -10.11 26.75 9.23
C ASP A 47 -10.35 25.38 9.89
N SER A 48 -11.41 24.70 9.46
CA SER A 48 -11.66 23.28 9.70
C SER A 48 -12.52 22.79 8.54
N LEU A 49 -12.21 21.66 7.92
CA LEU A 49 -13.28 20.85 7.31
C LEU A 49 -14.37 20.72 8.37
N THR A 50 -15.47 21.46 8.19
CA THR A 50 -16.50 21.55 9.21
C THR A 50 -17.13 20.16 9.40
N GLY A 51 -17.79 19.90 10.53
CA GLY A 51 -18.34 18.57 10.83
C GLY A 51 -19.25 18.00 9.72
N SER A 52 -19.86 18.84 8.88
CA SER A 52 -20.67 18.40 7.73
C SER A 52 -19.85 17.87 6.54
N ASP A 53 -18.61 18.32 6.37
CA ASP A 53 -17.77 17.97 5.20
C ASP A 53 -16.89 16.74 5.46
N ALA A 54 -16.75 16.34 6.73
CA ALA A 54 -15.91 15.21 7.13
C ALA A 54 -16.27 13.87 6.43
N PRO A 55 -17.56 13.49 6.24
CA PRO A 55 -17.89 12.27 5.51
C PRO A 55 -17.46 12.32 4.03
N LEU A 56 -17.63 13.48 3.40
CA LEU A 56 -17.21 13.69 2.01
C LEU A 56 -15.69 13.64 1.89
N ALA A 57 -14.96 14.31 2.79
CA ALA A 57 -13.50 14.28 2.82
C ALA A 57 -12.97 12.84 2.97
N LYS A 58 -13.58 12.03 3.85
CA LYS A 58 -13.24 10.60 3.99
C LYS A 58 -13.49 9.80 2.72
N ALA A 59 -14.63 10.01 2.06
CA ALA A 59 -14.94 9.33 0.79
C ALA A 59 -13.93 9.71 -0.30
N VAL A 60 -13.58 11.00 -0.40
CA VAL A 60 -12.55 11.48 -1.34
C VAL A 60 -11.19 10.87 -1.03
N CYS A 61 -10.77 10.80 0.24
CA CYS A 61 -9.51 10.16 0.62
C CYS A 61 -9.49 8.66 0.28
N SER A 62 -10.62 7.98 0.44
CA SER A 62 -10.75 6.57 0.08
C SER A 62 -10.60 6.38 -1.43
N GLU A 63 -11.27 7.20 -2.24
CA GLU A 63 -11.14 7.15 -3.70
C GLU A 63 -9.70 7.48 -4.16
N ILE A 64 -9.07 8.50 -3.57
CA ILE A 64 -7.66 8.84 -3.84
C ILE A 64 -6.76 7.65 -3.56
N LEU A 65 -6.94 6.99 -2.41
CA LEU A 65 -6.13 5.83 -2.02
C LEU A 65 -6.28 4.69 -3.04
N VAL A 66 -7.50 4.39 -3.48
CA VAL A 66 -7.75 3.37 -4.51
C VAL A 66 -7.01 3.75 -5.80
N ARG A 67 -7.19 4.97 -6.31
CA ARG A 67 -6.57 5.41 -7.57
C ARG A 67 -5.04 5.46 -7.51
N VAL A 68 -4.46 5.94 -6.42
CA VAL A 68 -3.00 6.02 -6.31
C VAL A 68 -2.39 4.62 -6.14
N SER A 69 -3.14 3.67 -5.56
CA SER A 69 -2.68 2.29 -5.43
C SER A 69 -2.58 1.53 -6.76
N THR A 70 -3.24 1.99 -7.84
CA THR A 70 -3.07 1.41 -9.18
C THR A 70 -1.79 1.87 -9.89
N ALA A 71 -1.09 2.86 -9.35
CA ALA A 71 0.17 3.37 -9.89
C ALA A 71 1.28 3.28 -8.82
N PRO A 72 1.63 2.08 -8.35
CA PRO A 72 2.51 1.89 -7.20
C PRO A 72 3.93 2.41 -7.44
N LYS A 73 4.35 2.57 -8.70
CA LYS A 73 5.65 3.14 -9.10
C LYS A 73 5.66 4.68 -9.18
N ALA A 74 4.50 5.32 -9.26
CA ALA A 74 4.38 6.77 -9.35
C ALA A 74 4.55 7.47 -7.99
N PHE A 75 5.79 7.47 -7.48
CA PHE A 75 6.10 7.99 -6.14
C PHE A 75 5.68 9.46 -5.92
N ALA A 76 5.77 10.28 -6.97
CA ALA A 76 5.31 11.66 -6.90
C ALA A 76 3.83 11.75 -6.54
N ALA A 77 2.97 10.92 -7.14
CA ALA A 77 1.55 10.87 -6.84
C ALA A 77 1.28 10.29 -5.44
N LEU A 78 2.03 9.27 -4.98
CA LEU A 78 1.91 8.75 -3.62
C LEU A 78 2.22 9.83 -2.55
N LYS A 79 3.30 10.59 -2.76
CA LYS A 79 3.68 11.72 -1.91
C LYS A 79 2.62 12.82 -1.92
N ASP A 80 2.04 13.09 -3.08
CA ASP A 80 1.07 14.15 -3.25
C ASP A 80 -0.30 13.78 -2.64
N ALA A 81 -0.75 12.55 -2.89
CA ALA A 81 -1.94 11.96 -2.30
C ALA A 81 -1.86 11.88 -0.78
N SER A 82 -0.73 11.45 -0.22
CA SER A 82 -0.55 11.39 1.24
C SER A 82 -0.62 12.77 1.89
N GLY A 83 -0.05 13.80 1.26
CA GLY A 83 -0.20 15.18 1.73
C GLY A 83 -1.66 15.64 1.76
N VAL A 84 -2.40 15.40 0.68
CA VAL A 84 -3.84 15.71 0.59
C VAL A 84 -4.62 14.95 1.66
N MET A 85 -4.38 13.64 1.81
CA MET A 85 -5.08 12.79 2.77
C MET A 85 -4.84 13.20 4.22
N VAL A 86 -3.61 13.63 4.57
CA VAL A 86 -3.31 14.13 5.92
C VAL A 86 -4.08 15.42 6.20
N ILE A 87 -4.05 16.38 5.26
CA ILE A 87 -4.75 17.67 5.42
C ILE A 87 -6.27 17.47 5.48
N ALA A 88 -6.80 16.54 4.66
CA ALA A 88 -8.21 16.22 4.61
C ALA A 88 -8.71 15.37 5.78
N GLY A 89 -7.84 14.95 6.70
CA GLY A 89 -8.22 14.15 7.87
C GLY A 89 -8.64 12.72 7.53
N ALA A 90 -7.92 12.08 6.61
CA ALA A 90 -8.14 10.67 6.27
C ALA A 90 -8.04 9.76 7.50
N GLU A 91 -8.71 8.61 7.42
CA GLU A 91 -8.68 7.63 8.51
C GLU A 91 -7.29 7.01 8.66
N ASP A 92 -6.92 6.66 9.89
CA ASP A 92 -5.60 6.11 10.19
C ASP A 92 -5.25 4.86 9.38
N ARG A 93 -6.24 4.02 9.08
CA ARG A 93 -6.06 2.83 8.25
C ARG A 93 -5.61 3.21 6.82
N ALA A 94 -6.22 4.25 6.26
CA ALA A 94 -5.87 4.77 4.94
C ALA A 94 -4.50 5.45 4.95
N LEU A 95 -4.20 6.23 5.99
CA LEU A 95 -2.88 6.86 6.17
C LEU A 95 -1.76 5.83 6.37
N GLN A 96 -2.04 4.74 7.09
CA GLN A 96 -1.10 3.63 7.23
C GLN A 96 -0.86 2.92 5.89
N ALA A 97 -1.91 2.66 5.10
CA ALA A 97 -1.78 2.03 3.78
C ALA A 97 -0.93 2.86 2.82
N ILE A 98 -1.19 4.17 2.68
CA ILE A 98 -0.40 5.03 1.79
C ILE A 98 1.04 5.23 2.28
N THR A 99 1.26 5.26 3.60
CA THR A 99 2.60 5.28 4.20
C THR A 99 3.40 4.03 3.83
N LEU A 100 2.76 2.85 3.82
CA LEU A 100 3.41 1.61 3.41
C LEU A 100 3.65 1.53 1.90
N LEU A 101 2.73 2.04 1.06
CA LEU A 101 2.96 2.20 -0.37
C LEU A 101 4.17 3.09 -0.64
N MET A 102 4.30 4.22 0.07
CA MET A 102 5.48 5.08 -0.01
C MET A 102 6.75 4.38 0.51
N ALA A 103 6.65 3.56 1.56
CA ALA A 103 7.78 2.84 2.13
C ALA A 103 8.36 1.78 1.19
N LEU A 104 7.60 1.27 0.21
CA LEU A 104 8.14 0.42 -0.88
C LEU A 104 9.24 1.13 -1.69
N HIS A 105 9.24 2.47 -1.71
CA HIS A 105 10.26 3.28 -2.39
C HIS A 105 11.47 3.62 -1.53
N VAL A 106 11.54 3.08 -0.31
CA VAL A 106 12.67 3.27 0.60
C VAL A 106 13.40 1.94 0.76
N PRO A 107 14.51 1.69 0.01
CA PRO A 107 15.15 0.38 -0.05
C PRO A 107 15.48 -0.25 1.31
N GLN A 108 15.80 0.58 2.31
CA GLN A 108 16.19 0.13 3.64
C GLN A 108 15.03 -0.50 4.45
N ILE A 109 13.78 -0.25 4.06
CA ILE A 109 12.58 -0.71 4.75
C ILE A 109 11.53 -1.33 3.81
N ALA A 110 11.71 -1.26 2.49
CA ALA A 110 10.75 -1.71 1.48
C ALA A 110 10.29 -3.16 1.71
N GLY A 111 11.24 -4.06 1.98
CA GLY A 111 10.94 -5.46 2.29
C GLY A 111 10.05 -5.67 3.52
N LYS A 112 10.16 -4.80 4.53
CA LYS A 112 9.27 -4.83 5.70
C LYS A 112 7.89 -4.30 5.33
N ALA A 113 7.82 -3.17 4.64
CA ALA A 113 6.54 -2.61 4.19
C ALA A 113 5.77 -3.60 3.30
N ALA A 114 6.45 -4.26 2.36
CA ALA A 114 5.89 -5.26 1.47
C ALA A 114 5.24 -6.45 2.19
N ARG A 115 5.76 -6.84 3.35
CA ARG A 115 5.20 -7.97 4.12
C ARG A 115 3.96 -7.57 4.92
N ALA A 116 3.83 -6.29 5.29
CA ALA A 116 2.69 -5.77 6.04
C ALA A 116 1.57 -5.20 5.15
N LEU A 117 1.90 -4.71 3.96
CA LEU A 117 0.96 -4.05 3.05
C LEU A 117 -0.27 -4.91 2.67
N PRO A 118 -0.18 -6.25 2.51
CA PRO A 118 -1.36 -7.08 2.21
C PRO A 118 -2.48 -7.02 3.26
N ARG A 119 -2.22 -6.50 4.47
CA ARG A 119 -3.26 -6.21 5.47
C ARG A 119 -4.29 -5.19 4.98
N TYR A 120 -3.92 -4.32 4.05
CA TYR A 120 -4.73 -3.19 3.60
C TYR A 120 -5.39 -3.43 2.25
N THR A 121 -5.32 -4.64 1.69
CA THR A 121 -5.87 -4.95 0.35
C THR A 121 -7.38 -4.97 0.28
N ASP A 122 -8.09 -4.68 1.37
CA ASP A 122 -9.52 -4.28 1.39
C ASP A 122 -9.76 -2.82 0.98
N ILE A 123 -8.73 -1.96 1.02
CA ILE A 123 -8.82 -0.52 0.71
C ILE A 123 -7.79 -0.02 -0.30
N ILE A 124 -6.88 -0.91 -0.76
CA ILE A 124 -5.97 -0.69 -1.88
C ILE A 124 -6.15 -1.82 -2.89
N VAL A 125 -5.90 -1.56 -4.17
CA VAL A 125 -6.13 -2.53 -5.25
C VAL A 125 -5.23 -3.75 -5.07
N ALA A 126 -5.86 -4.91 -4.88
CA ALA A 126 -5.21 -6.08 -4.27
C ALA A 126 -4.16 -6.72 -5.18
N ASP A 127 -4.48 -7.04 -6.43
CA ASP A 127 -3.53 -7.63 -7.37
C ASP A 127 -2.28 -6.74 -7.55
N VAL A 128 -2.47 -5.43 -7.67
CA VAL A 128 -1.36 -4.45 -7.76
C VAL A 128 -0.51 -4.45 -6.49
N ALA A 129 -1.13 -4.46 -5.31
CA ALA A 129 -0.41 -4.50 -4.04
C ALA A 129 0.39 -5.80 -3.89
N TYR A 130 -0.19 -6.95 -4.20
CA TYR A 130 0.50 -8.25 -4.15
C TYR A 130 1.65 -8.32 -5.16
N TYR A 131 1.48 -7.80 -6.39
CA TYR A 131 2.56 -7.66 -7.36
C TYR A 131 3.71 -6.80 -6.81
N ALA A 132 3.41 -5.59 -6.35
CA ALA A 132 4.42 -4.67 -5.84
C ALA A 132 5.17 -5.25 -4.62
N CYS A 133 4.45 -5.92 -3.72
CA CYS A 133 5.06 -6.61 -2.57
C CYS A 133 5.94 -7.78 -3.00
N GLY A 134 5.43 -8.62 -3.89
CA GLY A 134 6.16 -9.77 -4.42
C GLY A 134 7.46 -9.35 -5.11
N MET A 135 7.42 -8.31 -5.93
CA MET A 135 8.61 -7.76 -6.58
C MET A 135 9.61 -7.15 -5.58
N ALA A 136 9.12 -6.41 -4.58
CA ALA A 136 9.97 -5.84 -3.54
C ALA A 136 10.69 -6.92 -2.72
N VAL A 137 10.00 -8.00 -2.37
CA VAL A 137 10.56 -9.12 -1.61
C VAL A 137 11.46 -10.00 -2.50
N ARG A 138 11.11 -10.19 -3.78
CA ARG A 138 11.94 -10.90 -4.77
C ARG A 138 13.32 -10.25 -4.93
N ALA A 139 13.40 -8.92 -4.82
CA ALA A 139 14.66 -8.19 -4.87
C ALA A 139 15.63 -8.51 -3.72
N GLU A 140 15.17 -9.15 -2.64
CA GLU A 140 16.01 -9.64 -1.54
C GLU A 140 16.72 -10.98 -1.88
N GLY A 141 16.51 -11.51 -3.08
CA GLY A 141 17.13 -12.73 -3.58
C GLY A 141 16.69 -13.96 -2.79
N ALA A 142 17.63 -14.86 -2.50
CA ALA A 142 17.34 -16.13 -1.82
C ALA A 142 16.63 -15.95 -0.46
N SER A 143 16.86 -14.82 0.23
CA SER A 143 16.26 -14.57 1.53
C SER A 143 14.76 -14.23 1.48
N GLY A 144 14.27 -13.71 0.35
CA GLY A 144 12.86 -13.39 0.13
C GLY A 144 12.14 -14.34 -0.84
N ALA A 145 12.85 -15.27 -1.48
CA ALA A 145 12.31 -16.09 -2.57
C ALA A 145 11.00 -16.82 -2.22
N ARG A 146 10.93 -17.41 -1.01
CA ARG A 146 9.75 -18.11 -0.49
C ARG A 146 8.52 -17.19 -0.38
N GLU A 147 8.70 -16.03 0.24
CA GLU A 147 7.61 -15.07 0.44
C GLU A 147 7.21 -14.39 -0.88
N ALA A 148 8.19 -14.09 -1.73
CA ALA A 148 7.96 -13.57 -3.08
C ALA A 148 7.15 -14.54 -3.94
N PHE A 149 7.43 -15.86 -3.85
CA PHE A 149 6.63 -16.90 -4.50
C PHE A 149 5.16 -16.81 -4.11
N VAL A 150 4.89 -16.82 -2.81
CA VAL A 150 3.53 -16.77 -2.28
C VAL A 150 2.80 -15.48 -2.69
N LEU A 151 3.48 -14.33 -2.59
CA LEU A 151 2.91 -13.03 -2.95
C LEU A 151 2.61 -12.91 -4.45
N LEU A 152 3.54 -13.35 -5.31
CA LEU A 152 3.36 -13.29 -6.76
C LEU A 152 2.35 -14.33 -7.25
N ASN A 153 2.31 -15.53 -6.67
CA ASN A 153 1.27 -16.50 -7.02
C ASN A 153 -0.12 -15.94 -6.67
N ARG A 154 -0.27 -15.35 -5.48
CA ARG A 154 -1.52 -14.70 -5.09
C ARG A 154 -1.89 -13.52 -6.00
N CYS A 155 -0.92 -12.78 -6.51
CA CYS A 155 -1.18 -11.75 -7.52
C CYS A 155 -1.81 -12.34 -8.79
N LEU A 156 -1.32 -13.49 -9.27
CA LEU A 156 -1.88 -14.16 -10.45
C LEU A 156 -3.32 -14.59 -10.20
N ASP A 157 -3.58 -15.21 -9.04
CA ASP A 157 -4.93 -15.63 -8.64
C ASP A 157 -5.90 -14.43 -8.56
N LEU A 158 -5.44 -13.29 -8.03
CA LEU A 158 -6.25 -12.07 -7.89
C LEU A 158 -6.53 -11.39 -9.24
N ALA A 159 -5.55 -11.37 -10.15
CA ALA A 159 -5.74 -10.82 -11.49
C ALA A 159 -6.75 -11.66 -12.30
N GLU A 160 -6.65 -12.99 -12.23
CA GLU A 160 -7.62 -13.91 -12.83
C GLU A 160 -9.01 -13.77 -12.19
N ALA A 161 -9.06 -13.68 -10.86
CA ALA A 161 -10.32 -13.52 -10.14
C ALA A 161 -11.05 -12.20 -10.45
N ALA A 162 -10.31 -11.14 -10.75
CA ALA A 162 -10.89 -9.87 -11.19
C ALA A 162 -11.48 -9.97 -12.60
N ASP A 163 -10.80 -10.67 -13.51
CA ASP A 163 -11.27 -10.83 -14.90
C ASP A 163 -12.49 -11.76 -15.01
N ASP A 164 -12.56 -12.79 -14.17
CA ASP A 164 -13.63 -13.79 -14.17
C ASP A 164 -14.75 -13.54 -13.15
N ASP A 165 -14.70 -12.43 -12.40
CA ASP A 165 -15.62 -12.12 -11.28
C ASP A 165 -15.73 -13.28 -10.27
N SER A 166 -14.59 -13.90 -9.96
CA SER A 166 -14.50 -15.16 -9.21
C SER A 166 -13.79 -15.02 -7.87
N ALA A 167 -13.69 -13.80 -7.33
CA ALA A 167 -13.05 -13.50 -6.04
C ALA A 167 -13.59 -14.34 -4.86
N HIS A 168 -14.86 -14.72 -4.91
CA HIS A 168 -15.51 -15.57 -3.91
C HIS A 168 -15.01 -17.03 -3.89
N LEU A 169 -14.25 -17.45 -4.90
CA LEU A 169 -13.66 -18.78 -5.02
C LEU A 169 -12.21 -18.84 -4.50
N LEU A 170 -11.62 -17.71 -4.11
CA LEU A 170 -10.25 -17.65 -3.62
C LEU A 170 -10.11 -18.40 -2.28
N ASP A 171 -9.10 -19.27 -2.20
CA ASP A 171 -8.71 -19.95 -0.97
C ASP A 171 -7.75 -19.09 -0.14
N TYR A 172 -7.92 -19.11 1.18
CA TYR A 172 -7.12 -18.36 2.15
C TYR A 172 -6.39 -19.25 3.16
N THR A 173 -6.43 -20.57 2.98
CA THR A 173 -5.80 -21.55 3.88
C THR A 173 -4.30 -21.25 4.09
N ASP A 174 -3.57 -20.89 3.02
CA ASP A 174 -2.14 -20.55 3.11
C ASP A 174 -1.85 -19.27 3.91
N PHE A 175 -2.88 -18.47 4.19
CA PHE A 175 -2.80 -17.19 4.89
C PHE A 175 -3.40 -17.22 6.29
N GLU A 176 -3.71 -18.40 6.84
CA GLU A 176 -4.19 -18.51 8.23
C GLU A 176 -3.19 -17.99 9.27
N CYS A 177 -1.89 -18.02 8.94
CA CYS A 177 -0.84 -17.48 9.80
C CYS A 177 -0.69 -15.95 9.73
N THR A 178 -1.50 -15.25 8.92
CA THR A 178 -1.41 -13.80 8.72
C THR A 178 -2.65 -13.07 9.24
N ASP A 179 -2.53 -11.75 9.31
CA ASP A 179 -3.64 -10.80 9.50
C ASP A 179 -4.00 -10.10 8.18
N TRP A 180 -3.71 -10.74 7.05
CA TRP A 180 -3.98 -10.17 5.73
C TRP A 180 -5.48 -10.15 5.41
N SER A 181 -5.91 -9.20 4.59
CA SER A 181 -7.32 -9.07 4.23
C SER A 181 -7.81 -10.29 3.46
N ARG A 182 -9.00 -10.79 3.85
CA ARG A 182 -9.75 -11.85 3.14
C ARG A 182 -10.87 -11.29 2.27
N THR A 183 -10.98 -9.97 2.18
CA THR A 183 -11.93 -9.25 1.34
C THR A 183 -11.16 -8.33 0.41
N PRO A 184 -10.49 -8.89 -0.62
CA PRO A 184 -9.63 -8.11 -1.50
C PRO A 184 -10.48 -7.13 -2.32
N LEU A 185 -9.98 -5.89 -2.44
CA LEU A 185 -10.49 -4.89 -3.35
C LEU A 185 -9.94 -5.19 -4.75
N LEU A 186 -10.80 -5.70 -5.61
CA LEU A 186 -10.54 -5.86 -7.05
C LEU A 186 -11.33 -4.82 -7.82
N LEU A 187 -10.75 -4.32 -8.91
CA LEU A 187 -11.49 -3.49 -9.87
C LEU A 187 -12.28 -4.38 -10.84
N GLU A 188 -13.00 -3.78 -11.79
CA GLU A 188 -13.80 -4.52 -12.79
C GLU A 188 -12.98 -5.50 -13.64
N SER A 189 -11.65 -5.34 -13.64
CA SER A 189 -10.72 -6.23 -14.33
C SER A 189 -9.34 -6.14 -13.69
N GLY A 190 -8.50 -7.16 -13.84
CA GLY A 190 -7.15 -7.18 -13.28
C GLY A 190 -6.35 -5.96 -13.71
N CYS A 191 -5.65 -5.31 -12.79
CA CYS A 191 -4.76 -4.19 -13.08
C CYS A 191 -3.36 -4.66 -13.46
N VAL A 192 -2.92 -5.81 -12.94
CA VAL A 192 -1.66 -6.45 -13.32
C VAL A 192 -1.88 -7.25 -14.61
N ARG A 193 -1.31 -6.76 -15.72
CA ARG A 193 -1.55 -7.28 -17.08
C ARG A 193 -0.30 -7.22 -17.95
N GLY A 194 -0.35 -7.85 -19.12
CA GLY A 194 0.71 -7.75 -20.13
C GLY A 194 2.05 -8.27 -19.63
N GLY A 195 3.13 -7.54 -19.93
CA GLY A 195 4.50 -7.94 -19.57
C GLY A 195 4.68 -8.24 -18.08
N ALA A 196 4.17 -7.38 -17.20
CA ALA A 196 4.24 -7.58 -15.76
C ALA A 196 3.59 -8.90 -15.28
N LEU A 197 2.43 -9.24 -15.85
CA LEU A 197 1.71 -10.47 -15.50
C LEU A 197 2.44 -11.71 -16.03
N GLU A 198 2.91 -11.66 -17.28
CA GLU A 198 3.67 -12.77 -17.89
C GLU A 198 5.02 -12.99 -17.19
N ASP A 199 5.75 -11.93 -16.85
CA ASP A 199 7.01 -12.01 -16.11
C ASP A 199 6.81 -12.64 -14.72
N ALA A 200 5.73 -12.28 -14.02
CA ALA A 200 5.36 -12.90 -12.75
C ALA A 200 5.00 -14.37 -12.93
N ARG A 201 4.21 -14.71 -13.96
CA ARG A 201 3.80 -16.08 -14.29
C ARG A 201 5.02 -16.96 -14.61
N GLU A 202 5.90 -16.52 -15.49
CA GLU A 202 7.12 -17.25 -15.86
C GLU A 202 8.00 -17.51 -14.63
N TRP A 203 8.17 -16.50 -13.77
CA TRP A 203 8.98 -16.66 -12.56
C TRP A 203 8.35 -17.62 -11.55
N VAL A 204 7.03 -17.52 -11.29
CA VAL A 204 6.31 -18.45 -10.39
C VAL A 204 6.38 -19.89 -10.92
N LEU A 205 6.23 -20.08 -12.24
CA LEU A 205 6.37 -21.41 -12.87
C LEU A 205 7.79 -21.95 -12.71
N ALA A 206 8.81 -21.13 -12.95
CA ALA A 206 10.21 -21.54 -12.79
C ALA A 206 10.52 -21.96 -11.35
N VAL A 207 10.08 -21.19 -10.35
CA VAL A 207 10.28 -21.50 -8.93
C VAL A 207 9.50 -22.76 -8.52
N SER A 208 8.27 -22.93 -9.02
CA SER A 208 7.47 -24.14 -8.77
C SER A 208 8.17 -25.41 -9.25
N MET A 209 8.86 -25.34 -10.39
CA MET A 209 9.57 -26.47 -10.98
C MET A 209 10.88 -26.81 -10.27
N ASP A 210 11.55 -25.82 -9.66
CA ASP A 210 12.84 -26.01 -8.98
C ASP A 210 12.72 -26.84 -7.69
N GLN A 211 11.51 -26.96 -7.10
CA GLN A 211 11.20 -27.67 -5.82
C GLN A 211 12.06 -27.28 -4.61
N ALA A 212 13.07 -26.42 -4.78
CA ALA A 212 14.00 -25.97 -3.75
C ALA A 212 13.43 -24.85 -2.87
N VAL A 213 12.29 -24.26 -3.26
CA VAL A 213 11.64 -23.17 -2.53
C VAL A 213 10.38 -23.70 -1.85
N GLU A 214 10.33 -23.60 -0.52
CA GLU A 214 9.10 -23.86 0.24
C GLU A 214 8.01 -22.86 -0.20
N GLN A 215 6.82 -23.35 -0.49
CA GLN A 215 5.72 -22.57 -1.10
C GLN A 215 4.70 -22.06 -0.08
N THR A 216 5.11 -21.90 1.18
CA THR A 216 4.24 -21.41 2.27
C THR A 216 4.86 -20.16 2.90
N LEU A 217 4.17 -19.46 3.80
CA LEU A 217 4.77 -18.33 4.51
C LEU A 217 5.59 -18.81 5.73
N PRO A 218 6.76 -18.20 6.01
CA PRO A 218 7.52 -18.51 7.22
C PRO A 218 6.79 -17.96 8.46
N VAL A 219 6.76 -18.75 9.54
CA VAL A 219 6.15 -18.34 10.82
C VAL A 219 7.21 -18.07 11.88
N ASP A 220 6.93 -17.11 12.76
CA ASP A 220 7.77 -16.79 13.92
C ASP A 220 7.41 -17.67 15.14
N GLY A 221 7.99 -17.37 16.31
CA GLY A 221 7.75 -18.12 17.54
C GLY A 221 6.30 -18.08 18.06
N ARG A 222 5.44 -17.20 17.52
CA ARG A 222 4.00 -17.14 17.79
C ARG A 222 3.21 -18.11 16.90
N GLY A 223 3.85 -18.76 15.94
CA GLY A 223 3.17 -19.49 14.87
C GLY A 223 2.50 -18.57 13.84
N MET A 224 2.82 -17.27 13.87
CA MET A 224 2.26 -16.25 12.98
C MET A 224 3.32 -15.71 12.04
N TYR A 225 2.89 -15.18 10.90
CA TYR A 225 3.74 -14.47 9.97
C TYR A 225 4.35 -13.24 10.63
N ALA A 226 5.60 -12.92 10.28
CA ALA A 226 6.42 -11.96 11.04
C ALA A 226 5.84 -10.54 11.11
N SER A 227 5.04 -10.12 10.12
CA SER A 227 4.39 -8.81 10.10
C SER A 227 3.02 -8.80 10.79
N SER A 228 2.48 -9.95 11.19
CA SER A 228 1.13 -10.08 11.75
C SER A 228 0.99 -9.36 13.08
N VAL A 229 -0.02 -8.49 13.17
CA VAL A 229 -0.46 -7.77 14.37
C VAL A 229 -1.89 -8.17 14.73
N GLY A 230 -2.23 -8.18 16.01
CA GLY A 230 -3.61 -8.42 16.43
C GLY A 230 -4.56 -7.28 16.05
N ASP A 231 -5.87 -7.56 15.96
CA ASP A 231 -6.92 -6.61 15.53
C ASP A 231 -6.95 -5.27 16.30
N SER A 232 -6.48 -5.27 17.55
CA SER A 232 -6.43 -4.09 18.42
C SER A 232 -5.00 -3.63 18.75
N GLU A 233 -3.99 -4.25 18.15
CA GLU A 233 -2.59 -3.92 18.40
C GLU A 233 -2.12 -2.80 17.47
N ALA A 234 -1.43 -1.82 18.04
CA ALA A 234 -0.76 -0.81 17.24
C ALA A 234 0.42 -1.43 16.49
N CYS A 235 0.61 -1.00 15.24
CA CYS A 235 1.76 -1.38 14.42
C CYS A 235 2.76 -0.22 14.28
N CYS A 236 3.98 -0.56 13.90
CA CYS A 236 5.05 0.38 13.59
C CYS A 236 4.67 1.23 12.38
N VAL A 237 4.46 2.54 12.54
CA VAL A 237 3.92 3.42 11.47
C VAL A 237 4.74 3.40 10.18
N ILE A 238 6.05 3.15 10.27
CA ILE A 238 6.94 3.17 9.10
C ILE A 238 7.05 1.81 8.39
N THR A 239 6.70 0.70 9.03
CA THR A 239 6.87 -0.65 8.44
C THR A 239 5.63 -1.53 8.50
N GLY A 240 4.62 -1.19 9.30
CA GLY A 240 3.42 -2.00 9.53
C GLY A 240 3.66 -3.27 10.37
N TYR A 241 4.86 -3.45 10.93
CA TYR A 241 5.21 -4.60 11.78
C TYR A 241 4.74 -4.42 13.23
N PRO A 242 4.67 -5.50 14.03
CA PRO A 242 4.49 -5.40 15.47
C PRO A 242 5.52 -4.46 16.12
N LEU A 243 5.09 -3.75 17.16
CA LEU A 243 5.97 -2.91 17.96
C LEU A 243 6.86 -3.78 18.84
N GLY A 244 8.17 -3.53 18.79
CA GLY A 244 9.17 -4.16 19.63
C GLY A 244 9.41 -3.39 20.94
N SER A 245 10.50 -3.72 21.62
CA SER A 245 10.85 -3.11 22.91
C SER A 245 11.44 -1.70 22.80
N ARG A 246 12.10 -1.37 21.69
CA ARG A 246 12.74 -0.07 21.47
C ARG A 246 11.98 0.72 20.42
N LEU A 247 11.32 1.78 20.87
CA LEU A 247 10.43 2.59 20.04
C LEU A 247 10.95 4.02 19.89
N VAL A 248 10.47 4.68 18.84
CA VAL A 248 10.40 6.13 18.68
C VAL A 248 8.92 6.47 18.75
N THR A 249 8.54 7.32 19.70
CA THR A 249 7.15 7.71 19.94
C THR A 249 6.91 9.09 19.36
N PHE A 250 5.83 9.23 18.62
CA PHE A 250 5.42 10.51 18.05
C PHE A 250 4.48 11.24 19.02
N THR A 251 4.28 12.53 18.79
CA THR A 251 3.50 13.40 19.70
C THR A 251 2.07 12.90 19.92
N ASN A 252 1.47 12.21 18.94
CA ASN A 252 0.14 11.61 19.09
C ASN A 252 0.12 10.15 19.59
N GLY A 253 1.22 9.67 20.17
CA GLY A 253 1.33 8.35 20.79
C GLY A 253 1.59 7.19 19.83
N ARG A 254 1.49 7.41 18.51
CA ARG A 254 1.94 6.42 17.52
C ARG A 254 3.43 6.15 17.67
N CYS A 255 3.87 4.98 17.21
CA CYS A 255 5.23 4.53 17.40
C CYS A 255 5.84 3.96 16.12
N ALA A 256 7.15 4.10 15.99
CA ALA A 256 7.97 3.35 15.05
C ALA A 256 9.00 2.51 15.82
N ASN A 257 9.31 1.32 15.32
CA ASN A 257 10.43 0.53 15.80
C ASN A 257 11.74 1.28 15.55
N ARG A 258 12.53 1.49 16.61
CA ARG A 258 13.73 2.36 16.58
C ARG A 258 14.73 1.97 15.51
N GLU A 259 14.94 0.66 15.31
CA GLU A 259 15.84 0.15 14.27
C GLU A 259 15.45 0.66 12.88
N TRP A 260 14.19 0.47 12.50
CA TRP A 260 13.68 0.82 11.16
C TRP A 260 13.55 2.33 10.99
N TRP A 261 13.16 3.03 12.05
CA TRP A 261 13.23 4.50 12.09
C TRP A 261 14.65 5.00 11.80
N SER A 262 15.67 4.48 12.49
CA SER A 262 17.06 4.91 12.29
C SER A 262 17.56 4.64 10.87
N ARG A 263 17.18 3.50 10.27
CA ARG A 263 17.53 3.20 8.87
C ARG A 263 16.89 4.19 7.90
N CYS A 264 15.59 4.48 8.07
CA CYS A 264 14.91 5.46 7.21
C CYS A 264 15.41 6.89 7.43
N ALA A 265 15.63 7.30 8.69
CA ALA A 265 16.20 8.60 9.02
C ALA A 265 17.63 8.79 8.49
N GLY A 266 18.42 7.71 8.48
CA GLY A 266 19.72 7.71 7.80
C GLY A 266 19.59 7.95 6.30
N ALA A 267 18.70 7.22 5.64
CA ALA A 267 18.44 7.36 4.20
C ALA A 267 17.88 8.76 3.84
N ALA A 268 17.03 9.34 4.69
CA ALA A 268 16.40 10.65 4.48
C ALA A 268 17.41 11.80 4.40
N ARG A 269 18.64 11.64 4.90
CA ARG A 269 19.70 12.67 4.77
C ARG A 269 20.09 12.93 3.32
N ALA A 270 19.91 11.95 2.44
CA ALA A 270 20.12 12.09 1.00
C ALA A 270 18.89 12.64 0.25
N GLY A 271 17.80 12.97 0.96
CA GLY A 271 16.54 13.39 0.36
C GLY A 271 15.70 12.20 -0.13
N GLY A 272 15.06 12.37 -1.30
CA GLY A 272 14.30 11.31 -1.97
C GLY A 272 13.09 10.79 -1.19
N ALA A 273 12.75 9.52 -1.43
CA ALA A 273 11.56 8.88 -0.88
C ALA A 273 11.56 8.82 0.65
N ALA A 274 12.71 8.54 1.26
CA ALA A 274 12.85 8.49 2.72
C ALA A 274 12.53 9.85 3.37
N ALA A 275 13.05 10.96 2.82
CA ALA A 275 12.75 12.29 3.34
C ALA A 275 11.29 12.71 3.12
N ALA A 276 10.67 12.28 2.02
CA ALA A 276 9.24 12.49 1.79
C ALA A 276 8.37 11.69 2.76
N LEU A 277 8.69 10.41 2.98
CA LEU A 277 8.01 9.55 3.94
C LEU A 277 8.05 10.13 5.37
N LEU A 278 9.21 10.59 5.83
CA LEU A 278 9.33 11.18 7.16
C LEU A 278 8.54 12.49 7.31
N ARG A 279 8.39 13.30 6.25
CA ARG A 279 7.56 14.50 6.28
C ARG A 279 6.07 14.17 6.42
N VAL A 280 5.61 13.13 5.72
CA VAL A 280 4.22 12.65 5.86
C VAL A 280 3.98 12.10 7.26
N LEU A 281 4.93 11.33 7.80
CA LEU A 281 4.84 10.83 9.17
C LEU A 281 4.84 11.97 10.20
N ASP A 282 5.64 13.02 10.03
CA ASP A 282 5.62 14.19 10.90
C ASP A 282 4.27 14.92 10.85
N ALA A 283 3.70 15.08 9.65
CA ALA A 283 2.39 15.71 9.47
C ALA A 283 1.23 14.87 10.07
N TRP A 284 1.28 13.54 9.94
CA TRP A 284 0.25 12.64 10.48
C TRP A 284 0.43 12.35 11.97
N CYS A 285 1.66 12.07 12.40
CA CYS A 285 1.98 11.60 13.76
C CYS A 285 2.37 12.73 14.72
N GLY A 286 2.69 13.91 14.20
CA GLY A 286 3.39 14.98 14.90
C GLY A 286 4.88 14.68 15.04
N PRO A 287 5.66 15.59 15.65
CA PRO A 287 7.09 15.41 15.86
C PRO A 287 7.43 14.12 16.60
N ALA A 288 8.51 13.47 16.17
CA ALA A 288 9.06 12.28 16.81
C ALA A 288 9.90 12.67 18.05
N ASP A 289 9.59 12.09 19.21
CA ASP A 289 10.45 12.16 20.39
C ASP A 289 11.58 11.15 20.25
N VAL A 290 12.73 11.64 19.78
CA VAL A 290 13.94 10.83 19.59
C VAL A 290 14.81 10.76 20.86
N HIS A 291 14.48 11.51 21.91
CA HIS A 291 15.32 11.70 23.09
C HIS A 291 15.00 10.76 24.26
N HIS A 292 13.87 10.06 24.23
CA HIS A 292 13.54 9.03 25.22
C HIS A 292 13.76 7.63 24.65
N GLY A 293 14.92 7.03 24.96
CA GLY A 293 15.21 5.62 24.68
C GLY A 293 16.64 5.20 24.96
#